data_AF-A0A8C1SJL4-F1
#
_entry.id   AF-A0A8C1SJL4-F1
#
_cell.length_a   1.000
_cell.length_b   1.000
_cell.length_c   1.000
_cell.angle_alpha   90.00
_cell.angle_beta   90.00
_cell.angle_gamma   90.00
#
_symmetry.space_group_name_H-M   'P 1'
#
loop_
_entity.id
_entity.type
_entity.pdbx_description
1 polymer ?
#
loop_
_entity_poly.entity_id
_entity_poly.type
_entity_poly.pdbx_seq_one_letter_code
_entity_poly.pdbx_strand_id
1 'polypeptide(L)'
;METNGYILVERSIVFLRQEQLSLLHGLHLEILSLQKRCTGFDLRMSPPTDLTMYPTEEEQLEARCQEVEGHLQEQQQIQSDLRWELSQKSVLVGTFRASLKEKERRFLEELKHRSHRTTVLNTELQKQTEAAAYLSFQLHSAKQKLHQQRQQQHRRPAQSGVDKPPVHPSPQASASNPTTIKPKRRSSSRPSSHIHTERARECVPRERVMGPEEPMAMPDPAVFFYPYRHRSRLRPPHRHALQEAEGEESEELDQGASVSRLFWIEVCCFQKKKS
;
A
#
# COMPACT_ATOMS: atom_id res chain seq x y z
N MET A 1 86.09 -55.39 -66.03
CA MET A 1 85.18 -54.44 -65.35
C MET A 1 84.27 -55.12 -64.33
N GLU A 2 84.04 -56.44 -64.41
CA GLU A 2 83.10 -57.18 -63.53
C GLU A 2 83.57 -57.37 -62.08
N THR A 3 84.88 -57.43 -61.83
CA THR A 3 85.45 -57.62 -60.48
C THR A 3 85.21 -56.43 -59.55
N ASN A 4 85.15 -55.21 -60.08
CA ASN A 4 84.88 -54.00 -59.30
C ASN A 4 83.42 -53.93 -58.83
N GLY A 5 82.48 -54.47 -59.62
CA GLY A 5 81.06 -54.55 -59.24
C GLY A 5 80.82 -55.52 -58.09
N TYR A 6 81.47 -56.70 -58.13
CA TYR A 6 81.39 -57.69 -57.06
C TYR A 6 81.95 -57.17 -55.72
N ILE A 7 83.10 -56.47 -55.75
CA ILE A 7 83.72 -55.88 -54.55
C ILE A 7 82.81 -54.79 -53.93
N LEU A 8 82.11 -54.00 -54.75
CA LEU A 8 81.18 -52.98 -54.28
C LEU A 8 79.95 -53.61 -53.61
N VAL A 9 79.42 -54.68 -54.21
CA VAL A 9 78.27 -55.43 -53.66
C VAL A 9 78.64 -56.09 -52.33
N GLU A 10 79.78 -56.77 -52.22
CA GLU A 10 80.25 -57.37 -50.96
C GLU A 10 80.42 -56.31 -49.85
N ARG A 11 80.98 -55.14 -50.18
CA ARG A 11 81.07 -54.00 -49.24
C ARG A 11 79.69 -53.51 -48.79
N SER A 12 78.73 -53.43 -49.71
CA SER A 12 77.36 -53.01 -49.38
C SER A 12 76.63 -54.03 -48.51
N ILE A 13 76.87 -55.33 -48.71
CA ILE A 13 76.30 -56.41 -47.89
C ILE A 13 76.89 -56.36 -46.47
N VAL A 14 78.20 -56.16 -46.34
CA VAL A 14 78.85 -56.02 -45.03
C VAL A 14 78.35 -54.77 -44.31
N PHE A 15 78.18 -53.64 -45.02
CA PHE A 15 77.60 -52.43 -44.46
C PHE A 15 76.16 -52.66 -43.96
N LEU A 16 75.31 -53.27 -44.78
CA LEU A 16 73.92 -53.54 -44.41
C LEU A 16 73.82 -54.50 -43.21
N ARG A 17 74.70 -55.51 -43.14
CA ARG A 17 74.80 -56.40 -41.98
C ARG A 17 75.24 -55.67 -40.71
N GLN A 18 76.19 -54.74 -40.83
CA GLN A 18 76.63 -53.91 -39.72
C GLN A 18 75.51 -52.97 -39.23
N GLU A 19 74.77 -52.35 -40.14
CA GLU A 19 73.63 -51.49 -39.83
C GLU A 19 72.50 -52.29 -39.17
N GLN A 20 72.19 -53.48 -39.70
CA GLN A 20 71.20 -54.39 -39.13
C GLN A 20 71.57 -54.81 -37.70
N LEU A 21 72.83 -55.14 -37.43
CA LEU A 21 73.32 -55.46 -36.09
C LEU A 21 73.22 -54.24 -35.15
N SER A 22 73.57 -53.05 -35.63
CA SER A 22 73.46 -51.81 -34.85
C SER A 22 72.01 -51.49 -34.49
N LEU A 23 71.08 -51.65 -35.44
CA LEU A 23 69.66 -51.45 -35.21
C LEU A 23 69.11 -52.48 -34.21
N LEU A 24 69.45 -53.76 -34.37
CA LEU A 24 69.02 -54.81 -33.46
C LEU A 24 69.52 -54.56 -32.04
N HIS A 25 70.79 -54.15 -31.89
CA HIS A 25 71.35 -53.79 -30.60
C HIS A 25 70.64 -52.58 -29.97
N GLY A 26 70.37 -51.53 -30.77
CA GLY A 26 69.62 -50.35 -30.33
C GLY A 26 68.21 -50.68 -29.84
N LEU A 27 67.47 -51.47 -30.61
CA LEU A 27 66.11 -51.92 -30.24
C LEU A 27 66.13 -52.78 -28.97
N HIS A 28 67.14 -53.64 -28.80
CA HIS A 28 67.27 -54.42 -27.58
C HIS A 28 67.43 -53.53 -26.34
N LEU A 29 68.23 -52.47 -26.41
CA LEU A 29 68.38 -51.50 -25.32
C LEU A 29 67.09 -50.71 -25.06
N GLU A 30 66.34 -50.37 -26.12
CA GLU A 30 65.05 -49.69 -25.98
C GLU A 30 64.00 -50.60 -25.31
N ILE A 31 63.93 -51.87 -25.71
CA ILE A 31 63.06 -52.86 -25.07
C ILE A 31 63.42 -53.00 -23.59
N LEU A 32 64.71 -53.11 -23.24
CA LEU A 32 65.14 -53.18 -21.84
C LEU A 32 64.79 -51.91 -21.06
N SER A 33 64.94 -50.73 -21.69
CA SER A 33 64.55 -49.44 -21.09
C SER A 33 63.05 -49.35 -20.85
N LEU A 34 62.24 -49.76 -21.82
CA LEU A 34 60.78 -49.83 -21.71
C LEU A 34 60.35 -50.84 -20.66
N GLN A 35 60.93 -52.03 -20.64
CA GLN A 35 60.68 -53.04 -19.60
C GLN A 35 61.00 -52.49 -18.21
N LYS A 36 62.11 -51.76 -18.04
CA LYS A 36 62.46 -51.11 -16.77
C LYS A 36 61.44 -50.03 -16.37
N ARG A 37 60.93 -49.26 -17.33
CA ARG A 37 59.90 -48.24 -17.07
C ARG A 37 58.53 -48.85 -16.77
N CYS A 38 58.13 -49.90 -17.48
CA CYS A 38 56.90 -50.64 -17.25
C CYS A 38 56.94 -51.32 -15.89
N THR A 39 58.01 -52.04 -15.55
CA THR A 39 58.17 -52.63 -14.21
C THR A 39 58.16 -51.58 -13.10
N GLY A 40 58.77 -50.40 -13.32
CA GLY A 40 58.69 -49.29 -12.38
C GLY A 40 57.28 -48.71 -12.22
N PHE A 41 56.50 -48.64 -13.30
CA PHE A 41 55.10 -48.21 -13.27
C PHE A 41 54.21 -49.26 -12.61
N ASP A 42 54.41 -50.53 -12.93
CA ASP A 42 53.69 -51.66 -12.33
C ASP A 42 53.94 -51.73 -10.84
N LEU A 43 55.17 -51.48 -10.36
CA LEU A 43 55.45 -51.40 -8.92
C LEU A 43 54.85 -50.16 -8.24
N ARG A 44 54.69 -49.05 -8.98
CA ARG A 44 54.09 -47.81 -8.46
C ARG A 44 52.56 -47.87 -8.41
N MET A 45 51.95 -48.58 -9.36
CA MET A 45 50.51 -48.74 -9.50
C MET A 45 50.00 -50.05 -8.91
N SER A 46 50.89 -51.02 -8.63
CA SER A 46 50.55 -52.19 -7.84
C SER A 46 50.11 -51.67 -6.47
N PRO A 47 48.87 -51.95 -6.06
CA PRO A 47 48.44 -51.58 -4.72
C PRO A 47 49.37 -52.27 -3.70
N PRO A 48 49.67 -51.63 -2.55
CA PRO A 48 50.31 -52.31 -1.44
C PRO A 48 49.50 -53.55 -1.12
N THR A 49 50.19 -54.68 -0.95
CA THR A 49 49.65 -56.05 -0.90
C THR A 49 48.68 -56.32 0.27
N ASP A 50 48.35 -55.31 1.08
CA ASP A 50 47.27 -55.34 2.07
C ASP A 50 45.91 -55.13 1.37
N LEU A 51 45.50 -56.17 0.65
CA LEU A 51 44.19 -56.30 -0.02
C LEU A 51 42.99 -56.26 0.96
N THR A 52 43.24 -56.26 2.27
CA THR A 52 42.23 -56.19 3.34
C THR A 52 41.82 -54.76 3.68
N MET A 53 42.69 -53.77 3.45
CA MET A 53 42.43 -52.37 3.80
C MET A 53 41.66 -51.62 2.70
N TYR A 54 41.97 -51.89 1.43
CA TYR A 54 41.33 -51.27 0.26
C TYR A 54 39.80 -51.45 0.14
N PRO A 55 39.22 -52.66 0.25
CA PRO A 55 37.77 -52.82 0.12
C PRO A 55 37.02 -52.07 1.23
N THR A 56 37.65 -51.93 2.41
CA THR A 56 37.07 -51.21 3.54
C THR A 56 37.14 -49.69 3.35
N GLU A 57 38.25 -49.16 2.81
CA GLU A 57 38.37 -47.73 2.47
C GLU A 57 37.43 -47.33 1.33
N GLU A 58 37.30 -48.18 0.31
CA GLU A 58 36.37 -47.96 -0.81
C GLU A 58 34.92 -47.96 -0.30
N GLU A 59 34.54 -48.93 0.53
CA GLU A 59 33.20 -48.97 1.15
C GLU A 59 32.94 -47.75 2.06
N GLN A 60 33.95 -47.30 2.82
CA GLN A 60 33.83 -46.08 3.63
C GLN A 60 33.69 -44.82 2.77
N LEU A 61 34.44 -44.70 1.68
CA LEU A 61 34.31 -43.59 0.75
C LEU A 61 32.95 -43.62 0.06
N GLU A 62 32.47 -44.78 -0.35
CA GLU A 62 31.14 -44.96 -0.93
C GLU A 62 30.05 -44.57 0.06
N ALA A 63 30.14 -45.00 1.33
CA ALA A 63 29.20 -44.60 2.37
C ALA A 63 29.19 -43.08 2.58
N ARG A 64 30.37 -42.44 2.58
CA ARG A 64 30.47 -40.97 2.68
C ARG A 64 29.93 -40.27 1.44
N CYS A 65 30.13 -40.82 0.24
CA CYS A 65 29.55 -40.29 -0.98
C CYS A 65 28.02 -40.37 -0.93
N GLN A 66 27.46 -41.51 -0.54
CA GLN A 66 26.02 -41.71 -0.40
C GLN A 66 25.41 -40.76 0.65
N GLU A 67 26.08 -40.55 1.78
CA GLU A 67 25.65 -39.59 2.82
C GLU A 67 25.58 -38.16 2.26
N VAL A 68 26.64 -37.72 1.58
CA VAL A 68 26.70 -36.36 0.99
C VAL A 68 25.68 -36.20 -0.14
N GLU A 69 25.48 -37.22 -0.96
CA GLU A 69 24.46 -37.23 -2.01
C GLU A 69 23.04 -37.15 -1.42
N GLY A 70 22.77 -37.89 -0.35
CA GLY A 70 21.52 -37.81 0.41
C GLY A 70 21.27 -36.40 0.94
N HIS A 71 22.26 -35.80 1.61
CA HIS A 71 22.15 -34.43 2.10
C HIS A 71 21.96 -33.41 0.98
N LEU A 72 22.64 -33.57 -0.16
CA LEU A 72 22.47 -32.69 -1.31
C LEU A 72 21.04 -32.79 -1.86
N GLN A 73 20.49 -34.00 -1.95
CA GLN A 73 19.12 -34.23 -2.43
C GLN A 73 18.08 -33.61 -1.48
N GLU A 74 18.24 -33.77 -0.16
CA GLU A 74 17.40 -33.12 0.85
C GLU A 74 17.44 -31.59 0.70
N GLN A 75 18.64 -31.02 0.57
CA GLN A 75 18.80 -29.58 0.36
C GLN A 75 18.14 -29.09 -0.94
N GLN A 76 18.25 -29.86 -2.03
CA GLN A 76 17.60 -29.54 -3.30
C GLN A 76 16.08 -29.56 -3.17
N GLN A 77 15.53 -30.53 -2.44
CA GLN A 77 14.09 -30.61 -2.17
C GLN A 77 13.63 -29.39 -1.36
N ILE A 78 14.27 -29.10 -0.23
CA ILE A 78 13.95 -27.93 0.61
C ILE A 78 14.05 -26.64 -0.22
N GLN A 79 15.09 -26.50 -1.04
CA GLN A 79 15.24 -25.32 -1.90
C GLN A 79 14.11 -25.21 -2.93
N SER A 80 13.66 -26.33 -3.51
CA SER A 80 12.54 -26.34 -4.45
C SER A 80 11.22 -25.96 -3.78
N ASP A 81 10.98 -26.45 -2.56
CA ASP A 81 9.79 -26.13 -1.76
C ASP A 81 9.76 -24.65 -1.37
N LEU A 82 10.90 -24.11 -0.92
CA LEU A 82 11.03 -22.68 -0.61
C LEU A 82 10.78 -21.79 -1.84
N ARG A 83 11.29 -22.18 -3.01
CA ARG A 83 11.01 -21.46 -4.26
C ARG A 83 9.53 -21.50 -4.62
N TRP A 84 8.89 -22.65 -4.44
CA TRP A 84 7.45 -22.79 -4.66
C TRP A 84 6.65 -21.90 -3.71
N GLU A 85 6.95 -21.92 -2.41
CA GLU A 85 6.30 -21.06 -1.43
C GLU A 85 6.48 -19.57 -1.74
N LEU A 86 7.70 -19.15 -2.11
CA LEU A 86 7.96 -17.77 -2.51
C LEU A 86 7.17 -17.36 -3.74
N SER A 87 7.01 -18.27 -4.71
CA SER A 87 6.16 -18.05 -5.88
C SER A 87 4.70 -17.85 -5.48
N GLN A 88 4.15 -18.72 -4.64
CA GLN A 88 2.76 -18.60 -4.14
C GLN A 88 2.53 -17.31 -3.35
N LYS A 89 3.46 -16.97 -2.45
CA LYS A 89 3.43 -15.71 -1.69
C LYS A 89 3.50 -14.50 -2.62
N SER A 90 4.33 -14.55 -3.67
CA SER A 90 4.44 -13.47 -4.67
C SER A 90 3.16 -13.27 -5.45
N VAL A 91 2.48 -14.36 -5.85
CA VAL A 91 1.16 -14.30 -6.49
C VAL A 91 0.15 -13.64 -5.55
N LEU A 92 0.07 -14.08 -4.29
CA LEU A 92 -0.85 -13.52 -3.30
C LEU A 92 -0.61 -12.02 -3.08
N VAL A 93 0.64 -11.60 -2.91
CA VAL A 93 1.02 -10.18 -2.81
C VAL A 93 0.59 -9.42 -4.08
N GLY A 94 0.75 -10.01 -5.25
CA GLY A 94 0.25 -9.46 -6.52
C GLY A 94 -1.26 -9.23 -6.51
N THR A 95 -2.04 -10.21 -6.06
CA THR A 95 -3.51 -10.09 -5.96
C THR A 95 -3.94 -9.02 -4.96
N PHE A 96 -3.32 -8.94 -3.79
CA PHE A 96 -3.63 -7.89 -2.81
C PHE A 96 -3.25 -6.51 -3.31
N ARG A 97 -2.10 -6.37 -3.98
CA ARG A 97 -1.69 -5.10 -4.61
C ARG A 97 -2.71 -4.65 -5.66
N ALA A 98 -3.18 -5.56 -6.51
CA ALA A 98 -4.22 -5.24 -7.49
C ALA A 98 -5.54 -4.87 -6.80
N SER A 99 -5.95 -5.61 -5.77
CA SER A 99 -7.16 -5.31 -5.00
C SER A 99 -7.10 -3.95 -4.32
N LEU A 100 -5.95 -3.54 -3.77
CA LEU A 100 -5.81 -2.23 -3.12
C LEU A 100 -5.89 -1.10 -4.15
N LYS A 101 -5.21 -1.24 -5.29
CA LYS A 101 -5.32 -0.28 -6.41
C LYS A 101 -6.75 -0.14 -6.92
N GLU A 102 -7.48 -1.25 -7.03
CA GLU A 102 -8.88 -1.22 -7.44
C GLU A 102 -9.78 -0.53 -6.42
N LYS A 103 -9.57 -0.78 -5.11
CA LYS A 103 -10.29 -0.06 -4.05
C LYS A 103 -9.97 1.43 -4.06
N GLU A 104 -8.72 1.81 -4.21
CA GLU A 104 -8.29 3.21 -4.35
C GLU A 104 -8.99 3.89 -5.52
N ARG A 105 -8.98 3.25 -6.71
CA ARG A 105 -9.69 3.75 -7.90
C ARG A 105 -11.18 3.99 -7.60
N ARG A 106 -11.85 3.04 -6.95
CA ARG A 106 -13.27 3.17 -6.59
C ARG A 106 -13.52 4.31 -5.58
N PHE A 107 -12.66 4.48 -4.59
CA PHE A 107 -12.80 5.58 -3.63
C PHE A 107 -12.64 6.95 -4.29
N LEU A 108 -11.71 7.08 -5.24
CA LEU A 108 -11.53 8.33 -5.99
C LEU A 108 -12.73 8.63 -6.90
N GLU A 109 -13.30 7.61 -7.53
CA GLU A 109 -14.51 7.74 -8.35
C GLU A 109 -15.72 8.17 -7.51
N GLU A 110 -15.91 7.55 -6.35
CA GLU A 110 -16.98 7.91 -5.42
C GLU A 110 -16.79 9.35 -4.89
N LEU A 111 -15.56 9.73 -4.56
CA LEU A 111 -15.25 11.09 -4.12
C LEU A 111 -15.54 12.11 -5.22
N LYS A 112 -15.13 11.82 -6.47
CA LYS A 112 -15.45 12.67 -7.64
C LYS A 112 -16.95 12.79 -7.85
N HIS A 113 -17.70 11.68 -7.75
CA HIS A 113 -19.14 11.68 -7.92
C HIS A 113 -19.84 12.52 -6.85
N ARG A 114 -19.47 12.35 -5.58
CA ARG A 114 -20.01 13.15 -4.46
C ARG A 114 -19.66 14.63 -4.57
N SER A 115 -18.43 14.94 -4.97
CA SER A 115 -17.99 16.32 -5.22
C SER A 115 -18.86 16.96 -6.29
N HIS A 116 -19.03 16.30 -7.44
CA HIS A 116 -19.87 16.80 -8.52
C HIS A 116 -21.32 17.02 -8.08
N ARG A 117 -21.90 16.05 -7.36
CA ARG A 117 -23.26 16.17 -6.81
C ARG A 117 -23.38 17.36 -5.86
N THR A 118 -22.39 17.58 -5.01
CA THR A 118 -22.35 18.73 -4.09
C THR A 118 -22.28 20.05 -4.86
N THR A 119 -21.46 20.12 -5.91
CA THR A 119 -21.41 21.30 -6.80
C THR A 119 -22.77 21.57 -7.43
N VAL A 120 -23.42 20.57 -8.02
CA VAL A 120 -24.74 20.72 -8.64
C VAL A 120 -25.78 21.24 -7.64
N LEU A 121 -25.87 20.63 -6.45
CA LEU A 121 -26.81 21.07 -5.41
C LEU A 121 -26.49 22.49 -4.91
N ASN A 122 -25.22 22.86 -4.79
CA ASN A 122 -24.80 24.20 -4.39
C ASN A 122 -25.20 25.24 -5.46
N THR A 123 -25.00 24.94 -6.75
CA THR A 123 -25.46 25.82 -7.82
C THR A 123 -26.99 25.98 -7.83
N GLU A 124 -27.73 24.93 -7.51
CA GLU A 124 -29.19 24.99 -7.43
C GLU A 124 -29.65 25.82 -6.23
N LEU A 125 -29.03 25.62 -5.07
CA LEU A 125 -29.29 26.43 -3.87
C LEU A 125 -28.98 27.92 -4.12
N GLN A 126 -27.89 28.22 -4.83
CA GLN A 126 -27.52 29.59 -5.19
C GLN A 126 -28.58 30.25 -6.08
N LYS A 127 -29.07 29.55 -7.12
CA LYS A 127 -30.17 30.04 -7.97
C LYS A 127 -31.44 30.32 -7.15
N GLN A 128 -31.78 29.44 -6.22
CA GLN A 128 -32.93 29.65 -5.34
C GLN A 128 -32.74 30.86 -4.43
N THR A 129 -31.52 31.08 -3.93
CA THR A 129 -31.17 32.24 -3.10
C THR A 129 -31.27 33.55 -3.89
N GLU A 130 -30.77 33.57 -5.12
CA GLU A 130 -30.87 34.72 -6.04
C GLU A 130 -32.32 35.04 -6.38
N ALA A 131 -33.13 34.03 -6.70
CA ALA A 131 -34.56 34.19 -6.95
C ALA A 131 -35.30 34.74 -5.72
N ALA A 132 -35.01 34.23 -4.52
CA ALA A 132 -35.59 34.71 -3.27
C ALA A 132 -35.20 36.18 -2.97
N ALA A 133 -33.94 36.55 -3.21
CA ALA A 133 -33.46 37.92 -3.06
C ALA A 133 -34.15 38.87 -4.06
N TYR A 134 -34.30 38.44 -5.32
CA TYR A 134 -35.00 39.20 -6.36
C TYR A 134 -36.47 39.46 -5.99
N LEU A 135 -37.21 38.45 -5.55
CA LEU A 135 -38.60 38.59 -5.11
C LEU A 135 -38.71 39.49 -3.88
N SER A 136 -37.78 39.37 -2.93
CA SER A 136 -37.72 40.23 -1.75
C SER A 136 -37.48 41.70 -2.15
N PHE A 137 -36.58 41.97 -3.11
CA PHE A 137 -36.37 43.30 -3.66
C PHE A 137 -37.63 43.85 -4.34
N GLN A 138 -38.34 43.03 -5.12
CA GLN A 138 -39.62 43.43 -5.72
C GLN A 138 -40.67 43.79 -4.66
N LEU A 139 -40.81 42.96 -3.61
CA LEU A 139 -41.77 43.20 -2.52
C LEU A 139 -41.42 44.47 -1.74
N HIS A 140 -40.14 44.70 -1.42
CA HIS A 140 -39.70 45.93 -0.77
C HIS A 140 -39.96 47.15 -1.64
N SER A 141 -39.68 47.08 -2.95
CA SER A 141 -39.97 48.15 -3.90
C SER A 141 -41.46 48.46 -4.00
N ALA A 142 -42.31 47.44 -4.08
CA ALA A 142 -43.76 47.59 -4.09
C ALA A 142 -44.28 48.21 -2.79
N LYS A 143 -43.79 47.74 -1.63
CA LYS A 143 -44.11 48.29 -0.31
C LYS A 143 -43.70 49.77 -0.19
N GLN A 144 -42.53 50.13 -0.70
CA GLN A 144 -42.05 51.51 -0.69
C GLN A 144 -42.93 52.42 -1.55
N LYS A 145 -43.31 51.99 -2.76
CA LYS A 145 -44.22 52.74 -3.64
C LYS A 145 -45.58 52.98 -2.97
N LEU A 146 -46.17 51.95 -2.36
CA LEU A 146 -47.43 52.08 -1.60
C LEU A 146 -47.29 53.05 -0.42
N HIS A 147 -46.18 52.99 0.30
CA HIS A 147 -45.92 53.89 1.42
C HIS A 147 -45.79 55.36 0.96
N GLN A 148 -45.08 55.60 -0.14
CA GLN A 148 -44.96 56.93 -0.76
C GLN A 148 -46.33 57.47 -1.18
N GLN A 149 -47.17 56.65 -1.83
CA GLN A 149 -48.54 57.03 -2.20
C GLN A 149 -49.37 57.42 -0.97
N ARG A 150 -49.29 56.65 0.12
CA ARG A 150 -50.01 56.92 1.36
C ARG A 150 -49.53 58.21 2.04
N GLN A 151 -48.23 58.51 2.00
CA GLN A 151 -47.69 59.77 2.51
C GLN A 151 -48.13 60.98 1.66
N GLN A 152 -48.19 60.84 0.33
CA GLN A 152 -48.70 61.89 -0.56
C GLN A 152 -50.19 62.18 -0.34
N GLN A 153 -51.00 61.15 -0.06
CA GLN A 153 -52.40 61.34 0.33
C GLN A 153 -52.55 62.13 1.64
N HIS A 154 -51.69 61.87 2.63
CA HIS A 154 -51.68 62.62 3.89
C HIS A 154 -51.11 64.04 3.78
N ARG A 155 -50.34 64.36 2.73
CA ARG A 155 -49.81 65.70 2.47
C ARG A 155 -50.69 66.57 1.56
N ARG A 156 -51.85 66.08 1.09
CA ARG A 156 -52.85 66.95 0.45
C ARG A 156 -53.44 67.90 1.50
N PRO A 157 -53.38 69.24 1.33
CA PRO A 157 -54.02 70.16 2.24
C PRO A 157 -55.53 69.92 2.22
N ALA A 158 -56.12 69.76 3.40
CA ALA A 158 -57.57 69.81 3.55
C ALA A 158 -58.04 71.22 3.19
N GLN A 159 -58.50 71.42 1.95
CA GLN A 159 -59.36 72.55 1.63
C GLN A 159 -60.82 72.08 1.73
N SER A 160 -61.44 72.54 2.83
CA SER A 160 -62.80 73.07 2.94
C SER A 160 -63.95 72.31 2.27
N GLY A 161 -64.83 71.75 3.10
CA GLY A 161 -66.21 71.40 2.77
C GLY A 161 -66.97 71.04 4.04
N VAL A 162 -67.36 72.06 4.81
CA VAL A 162 -68.23 71.96 5.99
C VAL A 162 -69.67 71.76 5.49
N ASP A 163 -70.31 70.67 5.90
CA ASP A 163 -71.61 70.71 6.58
C ASP A 163 -71.92 69.35 7.24
N LYS A 164 -72.59 69.40 8.39
CA LYS A 164 -72.71 68.37 9.44
C LYS A 164 -74.21 68.21 9.80
N PRO A 165 -74.62 67.25 10.66
CA PRO A 165 -75.16 65.90 10.40
C PRO A 165 -76.68 65.81 10.78
N PRO A 166 -77.38 64.65 11.03
CA PRO A 166 -77.12 63.85 12.25
C PRO A 166 -77.57 62.35 12.27
N VAL A 167 -77.12 61.67 13.34
CA VAL A 167 -77.67 60.49 14.06
C VAL A 167 -77.53 59.06 13.49
N HIS A 168 -76.70 58.29 14.22
CA HIS A 168 -76.53 56.84 14.26
C HIS A 168 -77.74 56.14 14.95
N PRO A 169 -78.03 54.84 14.70
CA PRO A 169 -77.29 53.82 15.44
C PRO A 169 -76.86 52.60 14.63
N SER A 170 -75.76 52.04 15.12
CA SER A 170 -75.14 50.75 14.77
C SER A 170 -76.14 49.59 14.73
N PRO A 171 -75.85 48.53 13.95
CA PRO A 171 -75.42 47.33 14.65
C PRO A 171 -74.19 46.65 14.05
N GLN A 172 -73.33 46.28 14.99
CA GLN A 172 -72.65 44.98 15.06
C GLN A 172 -71.44 44.77 14.14
N ALA A 173 -70.30 45.06 14.76
CA ALA A 173 -69.05 44.37 14.55
C ALA A 173 -69.24 42.86 14.34
N SER A 174 -68.95 42.39 13.13
CA SER A 174 -68.52 41.01 12.88
C SER A 174 -67.09 40.86 13.39
N ALA A 175 -66.97 40.85 14.72
CA ALA A 175 -65.85 40.22 15.39
C ALA A 175 -65.92 38.72 15.08
N SER A 176 -65.15 38.28 14.09
CA SER A 176 -64.82 36.87 13.93
C SER A 176 -63.95 36.46 15.12
N ASN A 177 -64.60 36.11 16.23
CA ASN A 177 -64.00 35.42 17.35
C ASN A 177 -63.57 34.02 16.87
N PRO A 178 -62.29 33.64 16.91
CA PRO A 178 -61.96 32.23 16.92
C PRO A 178 -62.38 31.66 18.27
N THR A 179 -63.26 30.67 18.22
CA THR A 179 -63.65 29.76 19.30
C THR A 179 -62.49 29.48 20.27
N THR A 180 -62.59 30.02 21.48
CA THR A 180 -61.78 29.62 22.62
C THR A 180 -62.31 28.28 23.14
N ILE A 181 -61.80 27.18 22.59
CA ILE A 181 -61.97 25.85 23.18
C ILE A 181 -61.12 25.83 24.46
N LYS A 182 -61.78 25.82 25.62
CA LYS A 182 -61.16 25.57 26.93
C LYS A 182 -60.70 24.11 26.99
N PRO A 183 -59.41 23.79 27.21
CA PRO A 183 -59.01 22.45 27.62
C PRO A 183 -59.18 22.31 29.14
N LYS A 184 -59.85 21.23 29.54
CA LYS A 184 -60.02 20.79 30.92
C LYS A 184 -58.65 20.57 31.57
N ARG A 185 -58.34 21.32 32.63
CA ARG A 185 -57.25 21.03 33.57
C ARG A 185 -57.42 19.61 34.14
N ARG A 186 -56.47 18.72 33.88
CA ARG A 186 -56.04 17.69 34.84
C ARG A 186 -54.56 17.92 35.13
N SER A 187 -54.31 18.33 36.35
CA SER A 187 -53.01 18.43 36.99
C SER A 187 -52.47 17.03 37.28
N SER A 188 -51.29 16.72 36.75
CA SER A 188 -50.41 15.68 37.26
C SER A 188 -48.97 16.08 36.94
N SER A 189 -48.27 16.50 38.00
CA SER A 189 -46.83 16.46 38.27
C SER A 189 -45.83 16.31 37.11
N ARG A 190 -45.02 17.36 36.96
CA ARG A 190 -43.62 17.40 36.47
C ARG A 190 -42.72 16.41 37.26
N PRO A 191 -41.56 15.94 36.73
CA PRO A 191 -40.48 16.85 36.32
C PRO A 191 -39.67 16.46 35.07
N SER A 192 -38.84 17.43 34.69
CA SER A 192 -37.53 17.27 34.05
C SER A 192 -37.41 17.70 32.58
N SER A 193 -36.54 18.69 32.45
CA SER A 193 -36.12 19.46 31.29
C SER A 193 -35.06 18.71 30.49
N HIS A 194 -35.40 18.15 29.32
CA HIS A 194 -34.39 17.85 28.28
C HIS A 194 -34.92 17.54 26.87
N ILE A 195 -36.09 18.04 26.45
CA ILE A 195 -36.71 17.61 25.18
C ILE A 195 -37.05 18.80 24.27
N HIS A 196 -36.08 19.67 23.95
CA HIS A 196 -36.35 20.72 22.95
C HIS A 196 -35.23 21.05 21.95
N THR A 197 -34.13 20.29 21.94
CA THR A 197 -33.04 20.49 20.96
C THR A 197 -32.89 19.35 19.94
N GLU A 198 -33.77 18.34 19.97
CA GLU A 198 -33.65 17.12 19.15
C GLU A 198 -34.83 16.97 18.17
N ARG A 199 -35.02 17.93 17.25
CA ARG A 199 -35.92 17.72 16.10
C ARG A 199 -35.45 18.32 14.77
N ALA A 200 -34.22 18.83 14.72
CA ALA A 200 -33.65 19.46 13.53
C ALA A 200 -32.54 18.63 12.87
N ARG A 201 -32.33 17.36 13.26
CA ARG A 201 -31.21 16.51 12.79
C ARG A 201 -31.62 15.08 12.43
N GLU A 202 -32.86 14.84 11.98
CA GLU A 202 -33.32 13.49 11.60
C GLU A 202 -33.28 13.19 10.09
N CYS A 203 -32.78 14.09 9.24
CA CYS A 203 -32.70 13.85 7.78
C CYS A 203 -31.37 13.22 7.31
N VAL A 204 -30.56 12.65 8.19
CA VAL A 204 -29.40 11.85 7.80
C VAL A 204 -29.59 10.46 8.40
N PRO A 205 -29.63 9.38 7.59
CA PRO A 205 -29.53 8.04 8.13
C PRO A 205 -28.31 7.98 9.05
N ARG A 206 -28.52 7.79 10.37
CA ARG A 206 -27.45 7.40 11.29
C ARG A 206 -27.12 5.95 10.98
N GLU A 207 -26.51 5.73 9.82
CA GLU A 207 -25.62 4.60 9.65
C GLU A 207 -24.62 4.75 10.79
N ARG A 208 -24.65 3.81 11.73
CA ARG A 208 -23.63 3.70 12.75
C ARG A 208 -22.36 3.37 12.00
N VAL A 209 -21.65 4.40 11.54
CA VAL A 209 -20.26 4.29 11.15
C VAL A 209 -19.58 3.82 12.43
N MET A 210 -19.39 2.51 12.52
CA MET A 210 -18.31 1.96 13.32
C MET A 210 -17.10 2.73 12.81
N GLY A 211 -16.65 3.71 13.58
CA GLY A 211 -15.39 4.37 13.30
C GLY A 211 -14.31 3.30 13.16
N PRO A 212 -13.17 3.62 12.53
CA PRO A 212 -12.02 2.72 12.59
C PRO A 212 -11.87 2.27 14.04
N GLU A 213 -11.87 0.95 14.25
CA GLU A 213 -11.59 0.35 15.54
C GLU A 213 -10.39 1.09 16.14
N GLU A 214 -10.52 1.55 17.39
CA GLU A 214 -9.49 2.32 18.06
C GLU A 214 -8.15 1.61 17.82
N PRO A 215 -7.15 2.26 17.19
CA PRO A 215 -5.93 1.59 16.81
C PRO A 215 -5.34 0.96 18.05
N MET A 216 -5.40 -0.38 18.14
CA MET A 216 -4.71 -1.09 19.20
C MET A 216 -3.26 -0.64 19.13
N ALA A 217 -2.74 -0.12 20.25
CA ALA A 217 -1.36 0.32 20.32
C ALA A 217 -0.48 -0.79 19.74
N MET A 218 0.29 -0.45 18.70
CA MET A 218 1.14 -1.40 18.02
C MET A 218 2.01 -2.11 19.08
N PRO A 219 2.13 -3.45 19.03
CA PRO A 219 3.03 -4.13 19.95
C PRO A 219 4.42 -3.52 19.79
N ASP A 220 5.03 -3.17 20.93
CA ASP A 220 6.32 -2.49 20.97
C ASP A 220 7.35 -3.23 20.10
N PRO A 221 7.89 -2.61 19.03
CA PRO A 221 8.88 -3.26 18.16
C PRO A 221 10.19 -3.57 18.91
N ALA A 222 10.41 -2.98 20.09
CA ALA A 222 11.57 -3.24 20.92
C ALA A 222 11.68 -4.68 21.44
N VAL A 223 10.61 -5.49 21.37
CA VAL A 223 10.62 -6.89 21.83
C VAL A 223 11.68 -7.74 21.11
N PHE A 224 12.06 -7.38 19.89
CA PHE A 224 13.09 -8.10 19.11
C PHE A 224 14.53 -7.64 19.37
N PHE A 225 14.72 -6.50 20.05
CA PHE A 225 16.05 -5.92 20.30
C PHE A 225 16.64 -6.29 21.66
N TYR A 226 15.90 -7.00 22.51
CA TYR A 226 16.42 -7.49 23.78
C TYR A 226 16.88 -8.95 23.65
N PRO A 227 18.16 -9.26 23.94
CA PRO A 227 18.60 -10.62 24.14
C PRO A 227 17.73 -11.27 25.22
N TYR A 228 17.20 -12.45 24.93
CA TYR A 228 16.34 -13.23 25.83
C TYR A 228 17.06 -13.55 27.14
N ARG A 229 17.03 -12.62 28.09
CA ARG A 229 17.41 -12.83 29.49
C ARG A 229 16.11 -13.02 30.25
N HIS A 230 15.88 -14.27 30.64
CA HIS A 230 14.84 -14.76 31.54
C HIS A 230 13.89 -13.70 32.14
N ARG A 231 12.61 -13.75 31.72
CA ARG A 231 11.51 -13.12 32.46
C ARG A 231 11.37 -13.76 33.84
N SER A 232 12.09 -13.26 34.83
CA SER A 232 11.66 -13.33 36.21
C SER A 232 10.53 -12.32 36.40
N ARG A 233 9.36 -12.85 36.75
CA ARG A 233 8.15 -12.12 37.12
C ARG A 233 8.47 -10.90 37.98
N LEU A 234 8.06 -9.69 37.58
CA LEU A 234 7.54 -8.68 38.51
C LEU A 234 6.52 -7.80 37.77
N ARG A 235 5.29 -7.81 38.30
CA ARG A 235 4.17 -6.95 37.90
C ARG A 235 4.36 -5.58 38.60
N PRO A 236 4.02 -4.43 38.00
CA PRO A 236 4.36 -3.12 38.56
C PRO A 236 3.28 -2.58 39.52
N PRO A 237 3.63 -1.75 40.51
CA PRO A 237 2.71 -0.77 41.07
C PRO A 237 2.94 0.63 40.48
N HIS A 238 1.80 1.30 40.38
CA HIS A 238 1.44 2.68 40.03
C HIS A 238 2.41 3.85 40.39
N ARG A 239 2.52 4.79 39.41
CA ARG A 239 2.25 6.27 39.45
C ARG A 239 3.35 7.32 39.80
N HIS A 240 3.31 8.42 39.01
CA HIS A 240 3.88 9.80 39.15
C HIS A 240 5.42 9.94 38.98
N ALA A 241 6.04 10.98 38.39
CA ALA A 241 5.70 12.27 37.80
C ALA A 241 6.90 12.79 36.95
N LEU A 242 6.66 13.81 36.11
CA LEU A 242 7.54 14.92 35.66
C LEU A 242 9.07 14.70 35.53
N GLN A 243 9.63 15.03 34.35
CA GLN A 243 10.46 16.25 34.11
C GLN A 243 11.46 16.08 32.93
N GLU A 244 11.36 17.03 31.98
CA GLU A 244 12.37 17.68 31.11
C GLU A 244 13.56 16.90 30.48
N ALA A 245 13.69 17.05 29.15
CA ALA A 245 14.89 17.49 28.39
C ALA A 245 14.56 17.37 26.89
N GLU A 246 14.29 18.48 26.19
CA GLU A 246 15.26 19.33 25.47
C GLU A 246 15.92 18.62 24.27
N GLY A 247 15.60 19.12 23.07
CA GLY A 247 16.48 19.19 21.90
C GLY A 247 16.81 17.90 21.15
N GLU A 248 16.34 17.79 19.91
CA GLU A 248 17.22 17.95 18.73
C GLU A 248 16.42 17.86 17.43
N GLU A 249 16.63 18.90 16.63
CA GLU A 249 16.09 19.17 15.30
C GLU A 249 16.85 18.32 14.28
N SER A 250 16.13 17.67 13.37
CA SER A 250 16.69 17.21 12.10
C SER A 250 15.61 17.25 11.04
N GLU A 251 15.64 18.34 10.29
CA GLU A 251 14.95 18.52 9.02
C GLU A 251 15.59 17.61 7.97
N GLU A 252 14.82 16.70 7.37
CA GLU A 252 15.19 16.10 6.08
C GLU A 252 13.98 16.00 5.14
N LEU A 253 13.78 17.11 4.44
CA LEU A 253 13.17 17.34 3.12
C LEU A 253 12.28 16.26 2.50
N ASP A 254 10.98 16.49 2.69
CA ASP A 254 9.85 16.07 1.86
C ASP A 254 9.90 16.72 0.46
N GLN A 255 10.48 16.02 -0.53
CA GLN A 255 10.43 16.44 -1.95
C GLN A 255 9.34 15.70 -2.75
N GLY A 256 8.58 14.79 -2.13
CA GLY A 256 7.51 14.04 -2.79
C GLY A 256 6.12 14.67 -2.68
N ALA A 257 5.83 15.42 -1.61
CA ALA A 257 4.50 15.98 -1.41
C ALA A 257 4.26 17.34 -2.10
N SER A 258 5.31 17.99 -2.59
CA SER A 258 5.22 19.30 -3.24
C SER A 258 4.53 19.21 -4.61
N VAL A 259 4.78 18.14 -5.36
CA VAL A 259 4.17 17.93 -6.69
C VAL A 259 2.67 17.64 -6.58
N SER A 260 2.27 16.86 -5.56
CA SER A 260 0.86 16.58 -5.27
C SER A 260 0.12 17.82 -4.76
N ARG A 261 0.74 18.63 -3.88
CA ARG A 261 0.13 19.87 -3.38
C ARG A 261 -0.05 20.92 -4.47
N LEU A 262 0.89 21.05 -5.40
CA LEU A 262 0.77 21.98 -6.53
C LEU A 262 -0.38 21.58 -7.48
N PHE A 263 -0.59 20.29 -7.72
CA PHE A 263 -1.71 19.82 -8.55
C PHE A 263 -3.08 20.09 -7.91
N TRP A 264 -3.20 19.92 -6.58
CA TRP A 264 -4.43 20.25 -5.86
C TRP A 264 -4.73 21.76 -5.82
N ILE A 265 -3.71 22.61 -5.74
CA ILE A 265 -3.87 24.07 -5.80
C ILE A 265 -4.32 24.51 -7.20
N GLU A 266 -3.80 23.92 -8.28
CA GLU A 266 -4.24 24.23 -9.65
C GLU A 266 -5.71 23.85 -9.90
N VAL A 267 -6.16 22.69 -9.42
CA VAL A 267 -7.56 22.25 -9.57
C VAL A 267 -8.53 23.15 -8.78
N CYS A 268 -8.14 23.61 -7.58
CA CYS A 268 -8.93 24.57 -6.81
C CYS A 268 -8.93 25.98 -7.41
N CYS A 269 -7.81 26.44 -7.98
CA CYS A 269 -7.73 27.77 -8.61
C CYS A 269 -8.49 27.84 -9.95
N PHE A 270 -8.54 26.75 -10.73
CA PHE A 270 -9.27 26.73 -12.00
C PHE A 270 -10.79 26.87 -11.82
N GLN A 271 -11.34 26.39 -10.69
CA GLN A 271 -12.75 26.57 -10.33
C GLN A 271 -13.11 28.00 -9.90
N LYS A 272 -12.15 28.77 -9.37
CA LYS A 272 -12.41 30.13 -8.86
C LYS A 272 -12.32 31.23 -9.91
N LYS A 273 -11.83 30.92 -11.12
CA LYS A 273 -11.67 31.88 -12.24
C LYS A 273 -12.79 31.82 -13.28
N LYS A 274 -13.81 30.99 -13.05
CA LYS A 274 -14.92 30.76 -13.99
C LYS A 274 -16.31 31.04 -13.39
N SER A 275 -16.36 31.71 -12.23
CA SER A 275 -17.59 32.20 -11.59
C SER A 275 -17.57 33.71 -11.50
#